data_AF-A0A848CZR2-F1
#
_entry.id   AF-A0A848CZR2-F1
#
_cell.length_a   1.000
_cell.length_b   1.000
_cell.length_c   1.000
_cell.angle_alpha   90.00
_cell.angle_beta   90.00
_cell.angle_gamma   90.00
#
_symmetry.space_group_name_H-M   'P 1'
#
loop_
_entity.id
_entity.type
_entity.pdbx_description
1 polymer ?
#
loop_
_entity_poly.entity_id
_entity_poly.type
_entity_poly.pdbx_seq_one_letter_code
_entity_poly.pdbx_strand_id
1 'polypeptide(L)'
;MANGDLIKLGTFYLGGVKKARPWYPWSYDDQPPGTWRKGDIHKYTTGESIEIRNTDTNDDYKIHWREVTIDGRKLLICDRVLLAYVSWDELNAQGLIFGKSVTIDGFKFKMRVLTGGTNFRITNDNYSGGTPTSNEWDQIIANESNFSGLPKPSASDLDTTRDATDLNSQHNAFWNWYSIYSRCQETHARVGGQANRTIRGFHSAKYYAANAADSKTAFSGWRPVLEKEPPTLTLTTTDHQTLSEGKVLSITGSASGVDNGDVLTVKYKINSGTVRNIASGVVNGTPLSFAKNLTFRNKRLHDGTTEVTVDLAENVDHTLTVWAEDDKGGKSAEVTR
;
A
#
# COMPACT_ATOMS: atom_id res chain seq x y z
N MET A 1 14.63 0.77 -2.54
CA MET A 1 13.98 1.79 -1.69
C MET A 1 13.58 1.12 -0.40
N ALA A 2 13.87 1.77 0.72
CA ALA A 2 13.57 1.32 2.07
C ALA A 2 12.21 1.90 2.53
N ASN A 3 11.62 1.32 3.58
CA ASN A 3 10.40 1.90 4.13
C ASN A 3 10.69 3.29 4.68
N GLY A 4 9.80 4.25 4.40
CA GLY A 4 9.92 5.64 4.82
C GLY A 4 10.60 6.58 3.80
N ASP A 5 11.15 6.04 2.72
CA ASP A 5 11.71 6.82 1.62
C ASP A 5 10.65 7.81 1.09
N LEU A 6 11.07 9.07 0.88
CA LEU A 6 10.23 10.12 0.32
C LEU A 6 10.16 9.96 -1.20
N ILE A 7 8.96 9.79 -1.72
CA ILE A 7 8.67 9.80 -3.15
C ILE A 7 7.85 11.05 -3.48
N LYS A 8 8.29 11.81 -4.48
CA LYS A 8 7.54 12.94 -5.03
C LYS A 8 6.88 12.49 -6.34
N LEU A 9 5.57 12.30 -6.32
CA LEU A 9 4.83 11.71 -7.42
C LEU A 9 3.42 12.27 -7.50
N GLY A 10 2.96 12.55 -8.71
CA GLY A 10 1.61 13.00 -9.01
C GLY A 10 1.30 14.40 -8.51
N THR A 11 0.20 14.92 -9.04
CA THR A 11 -0.31 16.25 -8.72
C THR A 11 -1.80 16.19 -8.43
N PHE A 12 -2.21 16.89 -7.37
CA PHE A 12 -3.59 16.91 -6.91
C PHE A 12 -4.44 17.87 -7.75
N TYR A 13 -5.60 17.40 -8.20
CA TYR A 13 -6.61 18.18 -8.91
C TYR A 13 -7.96 18.06 -8.21
N LEU A 14 -8.66 19.18 -8.11
CA LEU A 14 -10.01 19.26 -7.58
C LEU A 14 -10.89 20.02 -8.57
N GLY A 15 -11.95 19.39 -9.08
CA GLY A 15 -12.82 19.97 -10.11
C GLY A 15 -12.05 20.34 -11.40
N GLY A 16 -11.01 19.57 -11.73
CA GLY A 16 -10.11 19.86 -12.85
C GLY A 16 -9.09 20.98 -12.60
N VAL A 17 -9.12 21.63 -11.43
CA VAL A 17 -8.16 22.69 -11.07
C VAL A 17 -7.00 22.09 -10.28
N LYS A 18 -5.78 22.38 -10.74
CA LYS A 18 -4.54 21.97 -10.07
C LYS A 18 -4.42 22.61 -8.68
N LYS A 19 -4.03 21.83 -7.68
CA LYS A 19 -3.88 22.25 -6.28
C LYS A 19 -2.47 21.97 -5.77
N ALA A 20 -1.87 22.96 -5.12
CA ALA A 20 -0.58 22.79 -4.44
C ALA A 20 -0.73 21.80 -3.28
N ARG A 21 0.35 21.11 -2.92
CA ARG A 21 0.36 20.29 -1.71
C ARG A 21 0.20 21.22 -0.48
N PRO A 22 -0.72 20.96 0.46
CA PRO A 22 -0.87 21.76 1.68
C PRO A 22 0.46 21.87 2.43
N TRP A 23 0.86 23.07 2.86
CA TRP A 23 2.07 23.31 3.65
C TRP A 23 1.79 23.25 5.16
N TYR A 24 0.61 23.74 5.56
CA TYR A 24 0.08 23.74 6.92
C TYR A 24 -1.04 22.69 7.01
N PRO A 25 -0.70 21.42 7.30
CA PRO A 25 -1.54 20.25 7.06
C PRO A 25 -2.61 20.06 8.14
N TRP A 26 -3.30 21.14 8.49
CA TRP A 26 -4.50 21.17 9.30
C TRP A 26 -5.60 21.93 8.54
N SER A 27 -6.80 21.95 9.11
CA SER A 27 -7.95 22.58 8.48
C SER A 27 -7.74 24.09 8.28
N TYR A 28 -8.27 24.62 7.18
CA TYR A 28 -8.39 26.06 6.96
C TYR A 28 -9.21 26.78 8.05
N ASP A 29 -10.11 26.06 8.74
CA ASP A 29 -10.93 26.64 9.80
C ASP A 29 -10.35 26.44 11.21
N ASP A 30 -9.17 25.83 11.31
CA ASP A 30 -8.49 25.60 12.58
C ASP A 30 -7.20 26.40 12.68
N GLN A 31 -6.90 26.87 13.89
CA GLN A 31 -5.57 27.33 14.27
C GLN A 31 -5.14 26.50 15.49
N PRO A 32 -4.49 25.35 15.27
CA PRO A 32 -4.13 24.44 16.33
C PRO A 32 -3.21 25.08 17.38
N PRO A 33 -3.21 24.56 18.63
CA PRO A 33 -2.25 24.98 19.66
C PRO A 33 -0.81 24.94 19.14
N GLY A 34 -0.02 25.94 19.50
CA GLY A 34 1.38 26.07 19.04
C GLY A 34 1.55 26.59 17.61
N THR A 35 0.47 26.87 16.88
CA THR A 35 0.53 27.45 15.53
C THR A 35 0.17 28.95 15.53
N TRP A 36 0.73 29.68 14.58
CA TRP A 36 0.51 31.12 14.40
C TRP A 36 -0.45 31.45 13.25
N ARG A 37 -0.94 30.43 12.51
CA ARG A 37 -1.84 30.58 11.36
C ARG A 37 -2.79 29.40 11.20
N LYS A 38 -3.85 29.69 10.44
CA LYS A 38 -4.79 28.69 9.95
C LYS A 38 -4.16 27.75 8.94
N GLY A 39 -4.76 26.58 8.77
CA GLY A 39 -4.28 25.55 7.86
C GLY A 39 -4.57 25.88 6.40
N ASP A 40 -4.03 25.06 5.50
CA ASP A 40 -4.19 25.23 4.05
C ASP A 40 -4.60 23.93 3.34
N ILE A 41 -5.14 22.96 4.08
CA ILE A 41 -5.82 21.81 3.48
C ILE A 41 -6.96 22.30 2.61
N HIS A 42 -7.02 21.81 1.37
CA HIS A 42 -8.05 22.18 0.42
C HIS A 42 -9.44 21.79 0.92
N LYS A 43 -10.42 22.62 0.61
CA LYS A 43 -11.82 22.38 0.94
C LYS A 43 -12.54 21.75 -0.25
N TYR A 44 -13.19 20.62 -0.02
CA TYR A 44 -14.03 19.97 -1.02
C TYR A 44 -15.35 20.72 -1.22
N THR A 45 -15.75 20.90 -2.47
CA THR A 45 -17.10 21.30 -2.85
C THR A 45 -17.84 20.12 -3.46
N THR A 46 -19.07 19.85 -3.00
CA THR A 46 -19.86 18.72 -3.48
C THR A 46 -20.02 18.74 -5.00
N GLY A 47 -19.69 17.61 -5.64
CA GLY A 47 -19.75 17.42 -7.08
C GLY A 47 -18.41 17.59 -7.80
N GLU A 48 -17.38 18.10 -7.13
CA GLU A 48 -16.04 18.20 -7.72
C GLU A 48 -15.40 16.82 -7.92
N SER A 49 -14.71 16.64 -9.04
CA SER A 49 -13.85 15.47 -9.24
C SER A 49 -12.60 15.58 -8.35
N ILE A 50 -12.24 14.49 -7.69
CA ILE A 50 -11.01 14.36 -6.90
C ILE A 50 -10.06 13.46 -7.69
N GLU A 51 -8.91 14.01 -8.09
CA GLU A 51 -7.99 13.33 -9.00
C GLU A 51 -6.54 13.54 -8.60
N ILE A 52 -5.71 12.53 -8.84
CA ILE A 52 -4.26 12.67 -8.89
C ILE A 52 -3.84 12.32 -10.31
N ARG A 53 -3.13 13.24 -10.97
CA ARG A 53 -2.64 13.10 -12.34
C ARG A 53 -1.11 13.09 -12.35
N ASN A 54 -0.52 13.04 -13.54
CA ASN A 54 0.93 13.08 -13.75
C ASN A 54 1.61 14.21 -12.97
N THR A 55 2.84 13.95 -12.58
CA THR A 55 3.66 14.83 -11.74
C THR A 55 3.93 16.14 -12.45
N ASP A 56 3.53 17.24 -11.82
CA ASP A 56 3.88 18.58 -12.28
C ASP A 56 5.37 18.84 -12.12
N THR A 57 5.92 19.66 -13.01
CA THR A 57 7.34 20.04 -12.94
C THR A 57 7.67 20.89 -11.72
N ASN A 58 6.71 21.69 -11.23
CA ASN A 58 6.88 22.53 -10.04
C ASN A 58 6.70 21.69 -8.76
N ASP A 59 7.71 21.74 -7.90
CA ASP A 59 7.78 21.02 -6.63
C ASP A 59 6.62 21.31 -5.67
N ASP A 60 6.04 22.51 -5.70
CA ASP A 60 4.89 22.89 -4.86
C ASP A 60 3.64 22.04 -5.14
N TYR A 61 3.57 21.46 -6.35
CA TYR A 61 2.45 20.65 -6.83
C TYR A 61 2.72 19.15 -6.79
N LYS A 62 3.91 18.75 -6.33
CA LYS A 62 4.27 17.32 -6.19
C LYS A 62 3.76 16.78 -4.87
N ILE A 63 2.92 15.76 -4.92
CA ILE A 63 2.47 15.09 -3.71
C ILE A 63 3.64 14.30 -3.11
N HIS A 64 3.76 14.35 -1.79
CA HIS A 64 4.81 13.68 -1.05
C HIS A 64 4.26 12.40 -0.43
N TRP A 65 4.92 11.30 -0.75
CA TRP A 65 4.54 9.96 -0.32
C TRP A 65 5.67 9.31 0.46
N ARG A 66 5.29 8.43 1.37
CA ARG A 66 6.21 7.53 2.07
C ARG A 66 6.02 6.13 1.53
N GLU A 67 7.09 5.57 0.96
CA GLU A 67 7.06 4.19 0.47
C GLU A 67 7.07 3.20 1.66
N VAL A 68 6.20 2.20 1.62
CA VAL A 68 6.13 1.13 2.61
C VAL A 68 5.85 -0.19 1.92
N THR A 69 6.63 -1.22 2.23
CA THR A 69 6.37 -2.60 1.80
C THR A 69 5.75 -3.38 2.96
N ILE A 70 4.52 -3.86 2.77
CA ILE A 70 3.75 -4.63 3.74
C ILE A 70 3.19 -5.88 3.06
N ASP A 71 3.46 -7.06 3.63
CA ASP A 71 3.02 -8.35 3.08
C ASP A 71 3.37 -8.54 1.59
N GLY A 72 4.53 -8.07 1.16
CA GLY A 72 4.99 -8.11 -0.24
C GLY A 72 4.33 -7.09 -1.17
N ARG A 73 3.39 -6.28 -0.67
CA ARG A 73 2.74 -5.19 -1.40
C ARG A 73 3.48 -3.89 -1.16
N LYS A 74 3.63 -3.08 -2.19
CA LYS A 74 4.28 -1.77 -2.11
C LYS A 74 3.24 -0.66 -2.13
N LEU A 75 3.21 0.12 -1.06
CA LEU A 75 2.32 1.25 -0.86
C LEU A 75 3.11 2.55 -0.90
N LEU A 76 2.52 3.59 -1.47
CA LEU A 76 2.92 4.98 -1.31
C LEU A 76 1.83 5.65 -0.48
N ILE A 77 2.15 6.04 0.75
CA ILE A 77 1.19 6.66 1.67
C ILE A 77 1.42 8.16 1.67
N CYS A 78 0.37 8.95 1.38
CA CYS A 78 0.50 10.39 1.40
C CYS A 78 0.86 10.86 2.81
N ASP A 79 1.88 11.72 2.91
CA ASP A 79 2.42 12.15 4.20
C ASP A 79 1.47 13.05 5.01
N ARG A 80 0.35 13.47 4.41
CA ARG A 80 -0.69 14.33 5.01
C ARG A 80 -2.06 14.13 4.36
N VAL A 81 -3.08 14.69 4.98
CA VAL A 81 -4.41 14.89 4.37
C VAL A 81 -4.30 15.99 3.30
N LEU A 82 -4.86 15.76 2.11
CA LEU A 82 -4.84 16.73 1.01
C LEU A 82 -6.14 17.54 0.89
N LEU A 83 -7.25 16.98 1.37
CA LEU A 83 -8.59 17.50 1.17
C LEU A 83 -9.45 17.28 2.42
N ALA A 84 -10.07 18.32 2.95
CA ALA A 84 -11.05 18.27 4.04
C ALA A 84 -12.46 18.57 3.51
N TYR A 85 -13.47 18.60 4.39
CA TYR A 85 -14.87 18.85 4.03
C TYR A 85 -15.49 17.83 3.07
N VAL A 86 -14.89 16.65 2.98
CA VAL A 86 -15.37 15.56 2.15
C VAL A 86 -15.92 14.44 3.03
N SER A 87 -17.10 13.93 2.69
CA SER A 87 -17.70 12.80 3.38
C SER A 87 -17.09 11.48 2.93
N TRP A 88 -17.27 10.44 3.75
CA TRP A 88 -16.89 9.10 3.33
C TRP A 88 -17.72 8.66 2.13
N ASP A 89 -19.02 8.97 2.10
CA ASP A 89 -19.91 8.63 0.98
C ASP A 89 -19.48 9.33 -0.32
N GLU A 90 -19.02 10.58 -0.27
CA GLU A 90 -18.51 11.31 -1.44
C GLU A 90 -17.23 10.69 -1.98
N LEU A 91 -16.30 10.32 -1.10
CA LEU A 91 -15.09 9.59 -1.51
C LEU A 91 -15.45 8.22 -2.09
N ASN A 92 -16.39 7.51 -1.47
CA ASN A 92 -16.80 6.18 -1.89
C ASN A 92 -17.51 6.20 -3.25
N ALA A 93 -18.39 7.19 -3.48
CA ALA A 93 -19.05 7.39 -4.78
C ALA A 93 -18.04 7.64 -5.92
N GLN A 94 -16.87 8.20 -5.62
CA GLN A 94 -15.77 8.35 -6.57
C GLN A 94 -14.80 7.16 -6.61
N GLY A 95 -15.04 6.09 -5.85
CA GLY A 95 -14.19 4.89 -5.76
C GLY A 95 -12.95 5.05 -4.89
N LEU A 96 -12.82 6.16 -4.16
CA LEU A 96 -11.57 6.54 -3.47
C LEU A 96 -11.39 5.91 -2.09
N ILE A 97 -12.41 5.21 -1.57
CA ILE A 97 -12.30 4.50 -0.29
C ILE A 97 -11.58 3.16 -0.46
N PHE A 98 -12.14 2.27 -1.29
CA PHE A 98 -11.65 0.90 -1.41
C PHE A 98 -10.67 0.69 -2.57
N GLY A 99 -10.69 1.57 -3.58
CA GLY A 99 -9.83 1.43 -4.73
C GLY A 99 -10.40 2.03 -6.01
N LYS A 100 -9.62 2.89 -6.65
CA LYS A 100 -9.81 3.39 -7.99
C LYS A 100 -8.50 3.23 -8.75
N SER A 101 -8.53 2.57 -9.90
CA SER A 101 -7.34 2.51 -10.77
C SER A 101 -7.02 3.89 -11.32
N VAL A 102 -5.76 4.29 -11.20
CA VAL A 102 -5.22 5.54 -11.74
C VAL A 102 -3.89 5.29 -12.42
N THR A 103 -3.53 6.16 -13.36
CA THR A 103 -2.21 6.17 -13.99
C THR A 103 -1.54 7.49 -13.70
N ILE A 104 -0.33 7.44 -13.13
CA ILE A 104 0.48 8.61 -12.79
C ILE A 104 1.87 8.37 -13.35
N ASP A 105 2.31 9.25 -14.24
CA ASP A 105 3.59 9.16 -14.95
C ASP A 105 3.79 7.83 -15.68
N GLY A 106 2.69 7.25 -16.19
CA GLY A 106 2.69 5.96 -16.88
C GLY A 106 2.57 4.74 -15.98
N PHE A 107 2.73 4.90 -14.66
CA PHE A 107 2.59 3.83 -13.68
C PHE A 107 1.13 3.69 -13.22
N LYS A 108 0.61 2.47 -13.15
CA LYS A 108 -0.73 2.19 -12.65
C LYS A 108 -0.71 1.92 -11.16
N PHE A 109 -1.70 2.48 -10.48
CA PHE A 109 -1.90 2.29 -9.06
C PHE A 109 -3.37 2.06 -8.76
N LYS A 110 -3.63 1.30 -7.70
CA LYS A 110 -4.91 1.33 -7.01
C LYS A 110 -4.87 2.44 -5.97
N MET A 111 -5.61 3.53 -6.20
CA MET A 111 -5.72 4.65 -5.27
C MET A 111 -6.87 4.42 -4.29
N ARG A 112 -6.60 4.52 -2.99
CA ARG A 112 -7.55 4.26 -1.89
C ARG A 112 -7.19 5.05 -0.63
N VAL A 113 -7.83 4.76 0.51
CA VAL A 113 -7.38 5.18 1.85
C VAL A 113 -6.86 4.00 2.66
N LEU A 114 -6.22 4.26 3.81
CA LEU A 114 -5.74 3.23 4.74
C LEU A 114 -6.89 2.50 5.44
N THR A 115 -6.68 1.23 5.79
CA THR A 115 -7.48 0.57 6.82
C THR A 115 -7.13 1.16 8.20
N GLY A 116 -8.15 1.40 9.03
CA GLY A 116 -8.03 2.00 10.36
C GLY A 116 -8.63 1.16 11.49
N GLY A 117 -9.21 0.00 11.18
CA GLY A 117 -9.91 -0.86 12.15
C GLY A 117 -11.41 -0.59 12.24
N THR A 118 -12.17 -1.57 12.69
CA THR A 118 -13.64 -1.52 12.80
C THR A 118 -14.12 -1.06 14.17
N ASN A 119 -13.29 -1.10 15.22
CA ASN A 119 -13.67 -0.58 16.54
C ASN A 119 -12.46 -0.04 17.31
N PHE A 120 -12.69 0.59 18.47
CA PHE A 120 -11.64 0.86 19.45
C PHE A 120 -10.92 -0.44 19.81
N ARG A 121 -9.59 -0.38 19.95
CA ARG A 121 -8.81 -1.55 20.37
C ARG A 121 -9.17 -1.98 21.79
N ILE A 122 -9.24 -1.02 22.71
CA ILE A 122 -9.71 -1.21 24.07
C ILE A 122 -11.03 -0.43 24.23
N THR A 123 -12.04 -1.08 24.80
CA THR A 123 -13.37 -0.50 24.99
C THR A 123 -13.28 0.84 25.73
N ASN A 124 -13.89 1.88 25.14
CA ASN A 124 -13.90 3.26 25.66
C ASN A 124 -12.54 3.95 25.76
N ASP A 125 -11.52 3.45 25.06
CA ASP A 125 -10.21 4.10 24.98
C ASP A 125 -9.89 4.48 23.53
N ASN A 126 -10.11 5.75 23.21
CA ASN A 126 -9.81 6.34 21.91
C ASN A 126 -8.31 6.37 21.59
N TYR A 127 -7.41 6.32 22.57
CA TYR A 127 -5.97 6.43 22.38
C TYR A 127 -5.29 5.08 22.16
N SER A 128 -5.99 3.98 22.48
CA SER A 128 -5.48 2.61 22.34
C SER A 128 -5.20 2.15 20.91
N GLY A 129 -5.76 2.81 19.89
CA GLY A 129 -5.70 2.36 18.49
C GLY A 129 -6.98 1.66 18.02
N GLY A 130 -6.90 0.98 16.87
CA GLY A 130 -8.02 0.26 16.27
C GLY A 130 -7.95 -1.26 16.46
N THR A 131 -9.07 -1.94 16.30
CA THR A 131 -9.15 -3.41 16.15
C THR A 131 -9.72 -3.79 14.78
N PRO A 132 -9.24 -4.85 14.11
CA PRO A 132 -8.07 -5.66 14.48
C PRO A 132 -6.76 -4.87 14.37
N THR A 133 -5.72 -5.28 15.09
CA THR A 133 -4.39 -4.62 15.08
C THR A 133 -3.63 -4.79 13.76
N SER A 134 -4.13 -5.64 12.86
CA SER A 134 -3.67 -5.78 11.47
C SER A 134 -4.16 -4.66 10.54
N ASN A 135 -4.75 -3.58 11.08
CA ASN A 135 -5.10 -2.41 10.28
C ASN A 135 -3.83 -1.61 9.91
N GLU A 136 -3.83 -1.05 8.70
CA GLU A 136 -2.66 -0.38 8.12
C GLU A 136 -2.27 0.87 8.92
N TRP A 137 -3.22 1.60 9.53
CA TRP A 137 -2.88 2.75 10.36
C TRP A 137 -2.01 2.34 11.56
N ASP A 138 -2.38 1.30 12.29
CA ASP A 138 -1.62 0.84 13.45
C ASP A 138 -0.28 0.21 13.04
N GLN A 139 -0.30 -0.61 11.99
CA GLN A 139 0.91 -1.27 11.51
C GLN A 139 1.93 -0.27 10.94
N ILE A 140 1.46 0.75 10.22
CA ILE A 140 2.31 1.63 9.41
C ILE A 140 2.46 3.02 10.02
N ILE A 141 1.36 3.75 10.26
CA ILE A 141 1.43 5.12 10.77
C ILE A 141 1.95 5.09 12.21
N ALA A 142 1.35 4.29 13.09
CA ALA A 142 1.85 4.13 14.45
C ALA A 142 3.09 3.20 14.54
N ASN A 143 3.48 2.60 13.40
CA ASN A 143 4.61 1.69 13.22
C ASN A 143 4.71 0.56 14.27
N GLU A 144 3.57 -0.04 14.62
CA GLU A 144 3.54 -1.17 15.56
C GLU A 144 4.17 -2.43 14.97
N SER A 145 4.22 -2.54 13.64
CA SER A 145 4.89 -3.64 12.93
C SER A 145 6.40 -3.47 12.82
N ASN A 146 6.99 -2.41 13.38
CA ASN A 146 8.44 -2.19 13.43
C ASN A 146 9.12 -2.14 12.04
N PHE A 147 8.47 -1.52 11.07
CA PHE A 147 9.08 -1.29 9.77
C PHE A 147 10.33 -0.40 9.92
N SER A 148 11.48 -0.93 9.52
CA SER A 148 12.74 -0.19 9.55
C SER A 148 12.67 1.03 8.62
N GLY A 149 13.04 2.20 9.12
CA GLY A 149 12.98 3.48 8.40
C GLY A 149 11.70 4.31 8.63
N LEU A 150 10.66 3.74 9.23
CA LEU A 150 9.50 4.52 9.71
C LEU A 150 9.72 5.00 11.16
N PRO A 151 9.34 6.24 11.50
CA PRO A 151 9.40 6.71 12.87
C PRO A 151 8.38 5.97 13.75
N LYS A 152 8.60 5.96 15.05
CA LYS A 152 7.61 5.56 16.04
C LYS A 152 7.10 6.78 16.80
N PRO A 153 5.82 6.81 17.22
CA PRO A 153 5.32 7.84 18.13
C PRO A 153 6.15 7.85 19.41
N SER A 154 6.44 9.05 19.93
CA SER A 154 6.97 9.24 21.27
C SER A 154 5.87 8.99 22.31
N ALA A 155 6.20 9.10 23.60
CA ALA A 155 5.19 9.03 24.66
C ALA A 155 4.18 10.20 24.59
N SER A 156 4.61 11.40 24.20
CA SER A 156 3.72 12.56 24.09
C SER A 156 2.71 12.38 22.95
N ASP A 157 3.18 11.85 21.81
CA ASP A 157 2.31 11.55 20.66
C ASP A 157 1.17 10.55 20.96
N LEU A 158 1.24 9.87 22.11
CA LEU A 158 0.30 8.84 22.57
C LEU A 158 -0.49 9.24 23.82
N ASP A 159 -0.21 10.41 24.40
CA ASP A 159 -0.90 10.86 25.59
C ASP A 159 -2.24 11.54 25.25
N THR A 160 -2.87 12.14 26.26
CA THR A 160 -4.21 12.77 26.13
C THR A 160 -4.16 14.28 26.01
N THR A 161 -2.96 14.85 26.01
CA THR A 161 -2.72 16.27 25.78
C THR A 161 -2.54 16.50 24.28
N ARG A 162 -2.91 17.70 23.83
CA ARG A 162 -2.74 18.10 22.43
C ARG A 162 -2.08 19.47 22.43
N ASP A 163 -0.77 19.49 22.34
CA ASP A 163 0.01 20.70 22.53
C ASP A 163 1.15 20.85 21.49
N ALA A 164 2.05 21.80 21.75
CA ALA A 164 3.16 22.11 20.83
C ALA A 164 4.21 20.98 20.78
N THR A 165 4.29 20.11 21.79
CA THR A 165 5.19 18.96 21.81
C THR A 165 4.80 17.96 20.73
N ASP A 166 3.50 17.66 20.61
CA ASP A 166 2.95 16.77 19.59
C ASP A 166 3.08 17.39 18.19
N LEU A 167 2.75 18.68 18.08
CA LEU A 167 2.88 19.42 16.83
C LEU A 167 4.30 19.32 16.26
N ASN A 168 5.31 19.49 17.12
CA ASN A 168 6.72 19.54 16.74
C ASN A 168 7.43 18.18 16.86
N SER A 169 6.70 17.11 17.16
CA SER A 169 7.32 15.78 17.31
C SER A 169 7.87 15.28 15.97
N GLN A 170 8.91 14.44 16.04
CA GLN A 170 9.47 13.81 14.83
C GLN A 170 8.43 12.95 14.10
N HIS A 171 7.53 12.31 14.86
CA HIS A 171 6.48 11.47 14.29
C HIS A 171 5.43 12.31 13.54
N ASN A 172 5.00 13.43 14.13
CA ASN A 172 4.06 14.33 13.46
C ASN A 172 4.70 15.08 12.28
N ALA A 173 5.96 15.49 12.36
CA ALA A 173 6.67 16.07 11.23
C ALA A 173 6.70 15.13 10.01
N PHE A 174 6.71 13.81 10.26
CA PHE A 174 6.71 12.79 9.23
C PHE A 174 5.30 12.50 8.68
N TRP A 175 4.30 12.35 9.55
CA TRP A 175 2.96 11.87 9.17
C TRP A 175 1.84 12.90 9.21
N ASN A 176 2.05 14.08 9.78
CA ASN A 176 1.10 15.21 9.81
C ASN A 176 -0.32 14.77 10.24
N TRP A 177 -0.41 14.10 11.40
CA TRP A 177 -1.68 13.62 11.96
C TRP A 177 -2.30 14.61 12.95
N TYR A 178 -1.52 15.56 13.46
CA TYR A 178 -1.96 16.52 14.46
C TYR A 178 -3.06 17.45 13.94
N SER A 179 -4.16 17.56 14.68
CA SER A 179 -5.32 18.42 14.38
C SER A 179 -6.01 18.18 13.03
N ILE A 180 -5.83 17.01 12.43
CA ILE A 180 -6.63 16.56 11.30
C ILE A 180 -6.87 15.04 11.36
N TYR A 181 -8.12 14.63 11.22
CA TYR A 181 -8.47 13.22 11.06
C TYR A 181 -8.29 12.77 9.61
N SER A 182 -7.75 11.57 9.43
CA SER A 182 -7.79 10.87 8.15
C SER A 182 -8.98 9.91 8.11
N ARG A 183 -9.71 9.90 7.00
CA ARG A 183 -10.75 8.90 6.70
C ARG A 183 -10.12 7.53 6.45
N CYS A 184 -10.75 6.49 6.99
CA CYS A 184 -10.36 5.10 6.77
C CYS A 184 -11.45 4.30 6.02
N GLN A 185 -11.14 3.07 5.65
CA GLN A 185 -12.03 2.24 4.84
C GLN A 185 -13.28 1.76 5.60
N GLU A 186 -13.13 1.48 6.88
CA GLU A 186 -14.04 0.63 7.62
C GLU A 186 -15.30 1.35 8.09
N THR A 187 -16.37 0.56 8.16
CA THR A 187 -17.52 0.88 9.00
C THR A 187 -17.14 0.62 10.45
N HIS A 188 -17.36 1.63 11.30
CA HIS A 188 -17.22 1.46 12.73
C HIS A 188 -18.33 0.55 13.26
N ALA A 189 -17.97 -0.40 14.12
CA ALA A 189 -18.85 -1.34 14.77
C ALA A 189 -19.72 -0.61 15.81
N ARG A 190 -20.79 0.03 15.34
CA ARG A 190 -21.88 0.53 16.17
C ARG A 190 -23.15 -0.26 15.90
N VAL A 191 -23.84 -0.60 16.98
CA VAL A 191 -25.20 -1.16 16.93
C VAL A 191 -26.17 0.01 16.73
N GLY A 192 -26.91 0.03 15.61
CA GLY A 192 -28.05 0.93 15.40
C GLY A 192 -27.84 2.11 14.42
N GLY A 193 -28.53 2.04 13.28
CA GLY A 193 -29.05 3.16 12.49
C GLY A 193 -28.07 4.02 11.68
N GLN A 194 -26.99 4.52 12.27
CA GLN A 194 -26.01 5.36 11.58
C GLN A 194 -24.73 4.58 11.34
N ALA A 195 -24.45 4.30 10.07
CA ALA A 195 -23.25 3.60 9.65
C ALA A 195 -22.06 4.57 9.79
N ASN A 196 -21.52 4.69 11.01
CA ASN A 196 -20.33 5.49 11.26
C ASN A 196 -19.11 4.89 10.54
N ARG A 197 -18.13 5.74 10.23
CA ARG A 197 -16.91 5.38 9.51
C ARG A 197 -15.71 5.71 10.36
N THR A 198 -14.74 4.81 10.34
CA THR A 198 -13.52 4.97 11.11
C THR A 198 -12.72 6.17 10.62
N ILE A 199 -12.24 6.97 11.57
CA ILE A 199 -11.30 8.06 11.34
C ILE A 199 -10.16 7.97 12.36
N ARG A 200 -8.95 8.38 11.96
CA ARG A 200 -7.75 8.24 12.79
C ARG A 200 -6.92 9.53 12.84
N GLY A 201 -6.13 9.71 13.90
CA GLY A 201 -5.27 10.88 14.11
C GLY A 201 -5.92 12.01 14.92
N PHE A 202 -5.59 13.26 14.62
CA PHE A 202 -6.04 14.49 15.28
C PHE A 202 -5.47 14.74 16.69
N HIS A 203 -5.81 13.89 17.66
CA HIS A 203 -5.41 14.08 19.08
C HIS A 203 -4.12 13.33 19.42
N SER A 204 -3.91 12.17 18.82
CA SER A 204 -2.73 11.32 19.03
C SER A 204 -2.46 10.54 17.75
N ALA A 205 -1.22 10.08 17.56
CA ALA A 205 -0.83 9.21 16.46
C ALA A 205 -1.68 7.93 16.37
N LYS A 206 -2.22 7.43 17.49
CA LYS A 206 -3.07 6.23 17.53
C LYS A 206 -4.55 6.54 17.68
N TYR A 207 -4.92 7.80 17.86
CA TYR A 207 -6.28 8.14 18.20
C TYR A 207 -7.29 7.58 17.20
N TYR A 208 -8.34 6.98 17.74
CA TYR A 208 -9.43 6.32 17.03
C TYR A 208 -10.72 7.07 17.33
N ALA A 209 -11.47 7.38 16.28
CA ALA A 209 -12.82 7.89 16.38
C ALA A 209 -13.67 7.40 15.21
N ALA A 210 -14.94 7.77 15.23
CA ALA A 210 -15.84 7.52 14.12
C ALA A 210 -16.84 8.67 13.97
N ASN A 211 -17.24 8.95 12.73
CA ASN A 211 -18.28 9.91 12.40
C ASN A 211 -19.23 9.35 11.35
N ALA A 212 -20.40 9.96 11.15
CA ALA A 212 -21.37 9.49 10.16
C ALA A 212 -20.77 9.51 8.73
N ALA A 213 -21.16 8.55 7.89
CA ALA A 213 -20.59 8.39 6.55
C ALA A 213 -20.81 9.62 5.64
N ASP A 214 -21.91 10.34 5.83
CA ASP A 214 -22.32 11.53 5.10
C ASP A 214 -21.78 12.84 5.71
N SER A 215 -21.21 12.79 6.92
CA SER A 215 -20.70 13.97 7.61
C SER A 215 -19.57 14.65 6.83
N LYS A 216 -19.61 15.98 6.71
CA LYS A 216 -18.56 16.79 6.08
C LYS A 216 -18.05 17.79 7.08
N THR A 217 -16.91 17.49 7.70
CA THR A 217 -16.33 18.33 8.75
C THR A 217 -15.05 18.97 8.25
N ALA A 218 -14.69 20.11 8.85
CA ALA A 218 -13.41 20.76 8.62
C ALA A 218 -12.23 19.90 9.06
N PHE A 219 -12.47 19.00 10.03
CA PHE A 219 -11.43 18.28 10.75
C PHE A 219 -11.22 16.85 10.25
N SER A 220 -11.94 16.40 9.23
CA SER A 220 -11.79 15.05 8.67
C SER A 220 -11.61 15.12 7.17
N GLY A 221 -10.61 14.39 6.66
CA GLY A 221 -10.23 14.51 5.26
C GLY A 221 -9.62 13.27 4.64
N TRP A 222 -9.35 13.41 3.35
CA TRP A 222 -8.80 12.39 2.47
C TRP A 222 -7.27 12.42 2.50
N ARG A 223 -6.69 11.32 3.00
CA ARG A 223 -5.27 10.98 2.88
C ARG A 223 -5.16 9.80 1.91
N PRO A 224 -4.73 10.03 0.65
CA PRO A 224 -4.64 8.94 -0.31
C PRO A 224 -3.48 7.99 -0.01
N VAL A 225 -3.65 6.77 -0.48
CA VAL A 225 -2.65 5.73 -0.61
C VAL A 225 -2.66 5.26 -2.06
N LEU A 226 -1.48 5.14 -2.67
CA LEU A 226 -1.31 4.44 -3.93
C LEU A 226 -0.74 3.06 -3.63
N GLU A 227 -1.49 2.03 -3.97
CA GLU A 227 -1.01 0.66 -3.96
C GLU A 227 -0.52 0.31 -5.37
N LYS A 228 0.77 -0.04 -5.49
CA LYS A 228 1.32 -0.52 -6.76
C LYS A 228 0.69 -1.86 -7.08
N GLU A 229 0.11 -1.98 -8.26
CA GLU A 229 -0.43 -3.27 -8.68
C GLU A 229 0.74 -4.23 -8.96
N PRO A 230 0.75 -5.43 -8.35
CA PRO A 230 1.82 -6.38 -8.58
C PRO A 230 1.72 -6.98 -9.99
N PRO A 231 2.83 -7.53 -10.52
CA PRO A 231 2.76 -8.34 -11.73
C PRO A 231 1.89 -9.58 -11.50
N THR A 232 1.40 -10.15 -12.59
CA THR A 232 0.60 -11.39 -12.58
C THR A 232 1.38 -12.54 -13.24
N LEU A 233 1.08 -13.77 -12.82
CA LEU A 233 1.67 -14.99 -13.35
C LEU A 233 0.57 -16.01 -13.63
N THR A 234 0.62 -16.64 -14.80
CA THR A 234 -0.17 -17.82 -15.15
C THR A 234 0.79 -18.98 -15.41
N LEU A 235 0.64 -20.06 -14.63
CA LEU A 235 1.46 -21.26 -14.74
C LEU A 235 0.67 -22.39 -15.42
N THR A 236 1.15 -22.86 -16.57
CA THR A 236 0.55 -23.94 -17.36
C THR A 236 1.23 -25.29 -17.16
N THR A 237 2.28 -25.35 -16.35
CA THR A 237 2.91 -26.59 -15.90
C THR A 237 1.88 -27.54 -15.30
N THR A 238 1.87 -28.79 -15.76
CA THR A 238 1.00 -29.85 -15.23
C THR A 238 1.30 -30.11 -13.74
N ASP A 239 0.25 -30.26 -12.95
CA ASP A 239 0.35 -30.57 -11.51
C ASP A 239 0.48 -32.08 -11.27
N HIS A 240 0.98 -32.46 -10.09
CA HIS A 240 1.07 -33.85 -9.62
C HIS A 240 1.79 -34.80 -10.60
N GLN A 241 2.92 -34.35 -11.17
CA GLN A 241 3.72 -35.16 -12.09
C GLN A 241 4.64 -36.14 -11.35
N THR A 242 4.67 -37.39 -11.79
CA THR A 242 5.72 -38.35 -11.38
C THR A 242 6.90 -38.26 -12.33
N LEU A 243 8.10 -38.01 -11.79
CA LEU A 243 9.34 -37.99 -12.56
C LEU A 243 10.12 -39.28 -12.32
N SER A 244 10.56 -39.91 -13.40
CA SER A 244 11.52 -41.01 -13.40
C SER A 244 12.80 -40.62 -14.13
N GLU A 245 13.85 -41.42 -14.01
CA GLU A 245 15.16 -41.13 -14.60
C GLU A 245 15.05 -40.72 -16.08
N GLY A 246 15.63 -39.58 -16.42
CA GLY A 246 15.61 -38.99 -17.76
C GLY A 246 14.33 -38.21 -18.11
N LYS A 247 13.29 -38.20 -17.27
CA LYS A 247 12.07 -37.42 -17.51
C LYS A 247 12.30 -35.93 -17.31
N VAL A 248 11.54 -35.14 -18.05
CA VAL A 248 11.63 -33.68 -18.06
C VAL A 248 10.42 -33.08 -17.35
N LEU A 249 10.68 -32.26 -16.34
CA LEU A 249 9.72 -31.32 -15.79
C LEU A 249 9.74 -30.04 -16.65
N SER A 250 8.64 -29.79 -17.36
CA SER A 250 8.48 -28.59 -18.20
C SER A 250 7.76 -27.49 -17.43
N ILE A 251 8.49 -26.44 -17.05
CA ILE A 251 7.94 -25.26 -16.38
C ILE A 251 7.53 -24.25 -17.44
N THR A 252 6.23 -24.03 -17.63
CA THR A 252 5.71 -23.17 -18.71
C THR A 252 4.63 -22.23 -18.21
N GLY A 253 4.50 -21.08 -18.87
CA GLY A 253 3.46 -20.12 -18.57
C GLY A 253 3.70 -18.75 -19.19
N SER A 254 3.03 -17.75 -18.63
CA SER A 254 3.20 -16.35 -18.98
C SER A 254 3.12 -15.45 -17.75
N ALA A 255 3.84 -14.34 -17.78
CA ALA A 255 3.77 -13.30 -16.76
C ALA A 255 3.40 -11.96 -17.40
N SER A 256 2.59 -11.14 -16.73
CA SER A 256 2.26 -9.79 -17.20
C SER A 256 2.66 -8.77 -16.15
N GLY A 257 3.46 -7.78 -16.56
CA GLY A 257 3.72 -6.61 -15.75
C GLY A 257 2.63 -5.57 -15.92
N VAL A 258 2.54 -4.66 -14.96
CA VAL A 258 1.51 -3.62 -14.95
C VAL A 258 1.97 -2.37 -15.69
N ASP A 259 3.26 -2.05 -15.58
CA ASP A 259 3.85 -0.79 -16.01
C ASP A 259 4.82 -1.01 -17.19
N ASN A 260 4.54 -0.35 -18.31
CA ASN A 260 5.36 -0.48 -19.52
C ASN A 260 6.75 0.14 -19.30
N GLY A 261 7.79 -0.57 -19.74
CA GLY A 261 9.19 -0.17 -19.57
C GLY A 261 9.88 -0.80 -18.37
N ASP A 262 9.14 -1.37 -17.42
CA ASP A 262 9.72 -2.12 -16.30
C ASP A 262 10.26 -3.47 -16.77
N VAL A 263 11.25 -3.99 -16.04
CA VAL A 263 11.83 -5.32 -16.30
C VAL A 263 11.10 -6.33 -15.44
N LEU A 264 10.39 -7.26 -16.07
CA LEU A 264 9.71 -8.36 -15.43
C LEU A 264 10.57 -9.62 -15.48
N THR A 265 10.79 -10.25 -14.33
CA THR A 265 11.57 -11.48 -14.20
C THR A 265 10.73 -12.58 -13.57
N VAL A 266 10.63 -13.72 -14.25
CA VAL A 266 9.98 -14.93 -13.75
C VAL A 266 11.00 -15.79 -13.02
N LYS A 267 10.65 -16.24 -11.81
CA LYS A 267 11.52 -16.99 -10.91
C LYS A 267 10.85 -18.29 -10.47
N TYR A 268 11.67 -19.27 -10.10
CA TYR A 268 11.22 -20.51 -9.50
C TYR A 268 12.15 -21.00 -8.38
N LYS A 269 11.62 -21.87 -7.54
CA LYS A 269 12.38 -22.74 -6.63
C LYS A 269 11.71 -24.11 -6.56
N ILE A 270 12.49 -25.13 -6.20
CA ILE A 270 11.98 -26.46 -5.86
C ILE A 270 12.12 -26.63 -4.35
N ASN A 271 11.04 -26.98 -3.67
CA ASN A 271 10.93 -27.00 -2.21
C ASN A 271 11.43 -25.66 -1.62
N SER A 272 12.26 -25.72 -0.58
CA SER A 272 12.95 -24.56 0.00
C SER A 272 14.34 -24.31 -0.61
N GLY A 273 14.57 -24.79 -1.83
CA GLY A 273 15.85 -24.69 -2.53
C GLY A 273 16.18 -23.29 -3.06
N THR A 274 17.31 -23.18 -3.75
CA THR A 274 17.79 -21.93 -4.33
C THR A 274 16.81 -21.36 -5.35
N VAL A 275 16.50 -20.06 -5.22
CA VAL A 275 15.71 -19.31 -6.20
C VAL A 275 16.51 -19.12 -7.49
N ARG A 276 15.87 -19.39 -8.63
CA ARG A 276 16.47 -19.31 -9.97
C ARG A 276 15.55 -18.56 -10.92
N ASN A 277 16.13 -17.86 -11.88
CA ASN A 277 15.37 -17.15 -12.91
C ASN A 277 15.00 -18.12 -14.05
N ILE A 278 13.80 -17.95 -14.62
CA ILE A 278 13.35 -18.64 -15.84
C ILE A 278 13.54 -17.73 -17.05
N ALA A 279 12.94 -16.54 -16.99
CA ALA A 279 12.88 -15.59 -18.09
C ALA A 279 12.89 -14.16 -17.52
N SER A 280 13.37 -13.21 -18.32
CA SER A 280 13.31 -11.79 -18.01
C SER A 280 13.02 -11.01 -19.29
N GLY A 281 12.23 -9.96 -19.21
CA GLY A 281 11.85 -9.14 -20.36
C GLY A 281 11.25 -7.80 -19.96
N VAL A 282 11.28 -6.84 -20.88
CA VAL A 282 10.69 -5.51 -20.66
C VAL A 282 9.18 -5.58 -20.92
N VAL A 283 8.39 -5.07 -19.99
CA VAL A 283 6.94 -4.99 -20.09
C VAL A 283 6.57 -4.02 -21.22
N ASN A 284 5.77 -4.49 -22.17
CA ASN A 284 5.38 -3.72 -23.36
C ASN A 284 3.90 -3.90 -23.74
N GLY A 285 3.08 -4.29 -22.76
CA GLY A 285 1.66 -4.60 -22.96
C GLY A 285 1.36 -6.02 -23.48
N THR A 286 2.38 -6.78 -23.87
CA THR A 286 2.23 -8.22 -24.20
C THR A 286 2.76 -9.07 -23.03
N PRO A 287 2.06 -10.15 -22.63
CA PRO A 287 2.57 -11.07 -21.61
C PRO A 287 3.93 -11.68 -22.00
N LEU A 288 4.86 -11.72 -21.06
CA LEU A 288 6.14 -12.42 -21.18
C LEU A 288 5.90 -13.94 -21.06
N SER A 289 5.91 -14.64 -22.19
CA SER A 289 5.89 -16.10 -22.21
C SER A 289 7.22 -16.68 -21.70
N PHE A 290 7.15 -17.79 -20.97
CA PHE A 290 8.34 -18.47 -20.45
C PHE A 290 8.22 -20.00 -20.55
N ALA A 291 9.36 -20.64 -20.75
CA ALA A 291 9.51 -22.10 -20.78
C ALA A 291 10.88 -22.50 -20.22
N LYS A 292 10.91 -23.49 -19.32
CA LYS A 292 12.12 -24.07 -18.75
C LYS A 292 11.98 -25.57 -18.60
N ASN A 293 12.95 -26.32 -19.10
CA ASN A 293 12.97 -27.77 -18.98
C ASN A 293 14.01 -28.19 -17.96
N LEU A 294 13.60 -28.97 -16.96
CA LEU A 294 14.49 -29.58 -15.97
C LEU A 294 14.47 -31.09 -16.13
N THR A 295 15.62 -31.72 -16.32
CA THR A 295 15.71 -33.18 -16.47
C THR A 295 16.00 -33.83 -15.12
N PHE A 296 15.18 -34.78 -14.71
CA PHE A 296 15.43 -35.58 -13.52
C PHE A 296 16.48 -36.65 -13.82
N ARG A 297 17.63 -36.58 -13.14
CA ARG A 297 18.71 -37.56 -13.25
C ARG A 297 19.41 -37.74 -11.92
N ASN A 298 19.68 -39.00 -11.56
CA ASN A 298 20.43 -39.34 -10.35
C ASN A 298 19.87 -38.64 -9.10
N LYS A 299 18.55 -38.79 -8.87
CA LYS A 299 17.80 -38.19 -7.76
C LYS A 299 17.73 -36.66 -7.74
N ARG A 300 18.17 -35.96 -8.79
CA ARG A 300 18.21 -34.49 -8.84
C ARG A 300 17.55 -33.95 -10.09
N LEU A 301 17.07 -32.71 -10.04
CA LEU A 301 16.69 -31.97 -11.24
C LEU A 301 17.91 -31.22 -11.80
N HIS A 302 18.04 -31.24 -13.12
CA HIS A 302 19.14 -30.61 -13.86
C HIS A 302 18.62 -29.60 -14.87
N ASP A 303 19.23 -28.43 -14.90
CA ASP A 303 19.11 -27.44 -15.97
C ASP A 303 20.31 -27.59 -16.92
N GLY A 304 20.11 -28.30 -18.02
CA GLY A 304 21.21 -28.73 -18.89
C GLY A 304 22.18 -29.65 -18.14
N THR A 305 23.38 -29.16 -17.82
CA THR A 305 24.39 -29.88 -17.02
C THR A 305 24.46 -29.41 -15.56
N THR A 306 23.72 -28.37 -15.20
CA THR A 306 23.76 -27.79 -13.85
C THR A 306 22.72 -28.44 -12.96
N GLU A 307 23.15 -28.97 -11.83
CA GLU A 307 22.23 -29.44 -10.78
C GLU A 307 21.48 -28.26 -10.17
N VAL A 308 20.15 -28.35 -10.11
CA VAL A 308 19.30 -27.30 -9.54
C VAL A 308 18.67 -27.68 -8.21
N THR A 309 18.75 -28.94 -7.81
CA THR A 309 18.30 -29.44 -6.51
C THR A 309 19.37 -30.28 -5.82
N VAL A 310 19.24 -30.43 -4.50
CA VAL A 310 19.81 -31.56 -3.76
C VAL A 310 19.07 -32.86 -4.13
N ASP A 311 19.50 -33.98 -3.56
CA ASP A 311 18.81 -35.26 -3.68
C ASP A 311 17.34 -35.11 -3.27
N LEU A 312 16.46 -35.48 -4.18
CA LEU A 312 15.01 -35.54 -4.00
C LEU A 312 14.66 -36.94 -3.47
N ALA A 313 13.92 -36.98 -2.37
CA ALA A 313 13.52 -38.22 -1.73
C ALA A 313 12.51 -38.97 -2.60
N GLU A 314 12.72 -40.27 -2.77
CA GLU A 314 11.79 -41.11 -3.50
C GLU A 314 10.48 -41.30 -2.72
N ASN A 315 9.35 -41.38 -3.44
CA ASN A 315 8.01 -41.59 -2.87
C ASN A 315 7.53 -40.47 -1.92
N VAL A 316 8.03 -39.26 -2.10
CA VAL A 316 7.57 -38.06 -1.39
C VAL A 316 7.25 -36.97 -2.40
N ASP A 317 6.22 -36.18 -2.12
CA ASP A 317 5.88 -35.03 -2.95
C ASP A 317 6.94 -33.93 -2.82
N HIS A 318 7.24 -33.31 -3.96
CA HIS A 318 8.12 -32.14 -4.05
C HIS A 318 7.38 -31.01 -4.71
N THR A 319 7.60 -29.79 -4.22
CA THR A 319 6.84 -28.62 -4.65
C THR A 319 7.68 -27.75 -5.58
N LEU A 320 7.18 -27.46 -6.77
CA LEU A 320 7.65 -26.35 -7.60
C LEU A 320 6.90 -25.08 -7.17
N THR A 321 7.62 -24.00 -6.89
CA THR A 321 7.03 -22.67 -6.66
C THR A 321 7.51 -21.70 -7.72
N VAL A 322 6.59 -20.99 -8.39
CA VAL A 322 6.88 -20.02 -9.47
C VAL A 322 6.20 -18.69 -9.17
N TRP A 323 6.89 -17.57 -9.47
CA TRP A 323 6.35 -16.22 -9.34
C TRP A 323 7.07 -15.26 -10.30
N ALA A 324 6.53 -14.05 -10.47
CA ALA A 324 7.15 -12.97 -11.21
C ALA A 324 7.47 -11.79 -10.30
N GLU A 325 8.57 -11.10 -10.58
CA GLU A 325 8.97 -9.85 -9.91
C GLU A 325 9.29 -8.80 -10.96
N ASP A 326 8.84 -7.56 -10.75
CA ASP A 326 9.33 -6.41 -11.49
C ASP A 326 10.59 -5.80 -10.84
N ASP A 327 11.31 -4.97 -11.58
CA ASP A 327 12.52 -4.29 -11.11
C ASP A 327 12.24 -3.10 -10.16
N LYS A 328 10.97 -2.83 -9.84
CA LYS A 328 10.51 -1.83 -8.88
C LYS A 328 10.04 -2.43 -7.56
N GLY A 329 10.11 -3.76 -7.43
CA GLY A 329 9.84 -4.54 -6.24
C GLY A 329 8.40 -5.06 -6.11
N GLY A 330 7.58 -5.00 -7.17
CA GLY A 330 6.32 -5.72 -7.23
C GLY A 330 6.56 -7.21 -7.41
N LYS A 331 5.80 -8.03 -6.68
CA LYS A 331 5.88 -9.49 -6.69
C LYS A 331 4.50 -10.10 -6.91
N SER A 332 4.37 -11.02 -7.85
CA SER A 332 3.13 -11.76 -8.09
C SER A 332 2.84 -12.72 -6.93
N ALA A 333 1.61 -13.21 -6.84
CA ALA A 333 1.33 -14.40 -6.04
C ALA A 333 2.25 -15.57 -6.46
N GLU A 334 2.68 -16.37 -5.49
CA GLU A 334 3.39 -17.62 -5.73
C GLU A 334 2.38 -18.69 -6.20
N VAL A 335 2.71 -19.40 -7.27
CA VAL A 335 1.91 -20.51 -7.81
C VAL A 335 2.69 -21.80 -7.63
N THR A 336 2.04 -22.83 -7.06
CA THR A 336 2.67 -24.13 -6.78
C THR A 336 2.18 -25.26 -7.68
N ARG A 337 3.06 -26.23 -7.91
CA ARG A 337 2.82 -27.54 -8.53
C ARG A 337 3.69 -28.59 -7.83
#